data_AF-A0A937QF88-F1
#
_entry.id   AF-A0A937QF88-F1
#
_cell.length_a   1.000
_cell.length_b   1.000
_cell.length_c   1.000
_cell.angle_alpha   90.00
_cell.angle_beta   90.00
_cell.angle_gamma   90.00
#
_symmetry.space_group_name_H-M   'P 1'
#
loop_
_entity.id
_entity.type
_entity.pdbx_description
1 polymer ?
#
loop_
_entity_poly.entity_id
_entity_poly.type
_entity_poly.pdbx_seq_one_letter_code
_entity_poly.pdbx_strand_id
1 'polypeptide(L)'
;MDRKNLIAQWAFDCRPILGRFHLWLEDVSVDWIRGEHQTESYESISFVNAGMERLLTMTAAVTALGTKLFGRYGEGPGLDKKGLNQVKKDADAISAYAMSESLWYLSRSLPENHAIMVCLGEGLMPKGGETEEMGSNPLLGFGRIYARPQVAKFLDVHVQKLINAEDYSWEEFRASLRNAGITIWGAAIDTLENTSRFAQGKPTGPLTVLHLFDQALAITKPYEGYMGNLVLPREIVETATKESLLINFITPRQKVLQAIKLTYPDIKDENIHVWTLRGKSREPRIGKLWDQWQEAGVHLVDDDWDLPTGYKAFTDSGTYAPTFLVGTWQDNQKERHLFIVDGYAASAEAIQAASLYPILDLDVSLAIFSSTFKLSYDQELHLMHLDPDDADFSNQLSDIFGKELDEETVQRYRDNILQAKGAGIPLQKQIISADDFLPEKKWNVMAISGFMLPDPYTGISGVKQISDDTYEVAARLSTLRGDKLTTFKLRLLETPEESRLIFNPLLNRFMRGENYRERPVRISDSGRIRNELHTLCSEALEHSDPYKLKLHFDKIPKDIISPEDQTTLRKILEWYKENHPIWFKWLELV
;
A
#
# COMPACT_ATOMS: atom_id res chain seq x y z
N MET A 1 27.72 4.93 21.14
CA MET A 1 27.69 6.12 20.26
C MET A 1 27.13 7.30 21.07
N ASP A 2 27.70 8.50 20.99
CA ASP A 2 27.11 9.68 21.63
C ASP A 2 25.75 9.99 20.98
N ARG A 3 24.67 10.11 21.77
CA ARG A 3 23.30 10.42 21.32
C ARG A 3 23.27 11.65 20.41
N LYS A 4 24.13 12.64 20.68
CA LYS A 4 24.26 13.84 19.83
C LYS A 4 24.69 13.51 18.40
N ASN A 5 25.61 12.56 18.23
CA ASN A 5 26.08 12.15 16.90
C ASN A 5 24.99 11.39 16.14
N LEU A 6 24.19 10.58 16.85
CA LEU A 6 23.04 9.90 16.25
C LEU A 6 22.03 10.91 15.71
N ILE A 7 21.61 11.88 16.54
CA ILE A 7 20.67 12.94 16.14
C ILE A 7 21.24 13.74 14.97
N ALA A 8 22.51 14.15 15.04
CA ALA A 8 23.15 14.92 13.98
C ALA A 8 23.18 14.16 12.65
N GLN A 9 23.47 12.85 12.67
CA GLN A 9 23.47 12.03 11.46
C GLN A 9 22.07 11.92 10.85
N TRP A 10 21.06 11.62 11.66
CA TRP A 10 19.67 11.54 11.19
C TRP A 10 19.19 12.89 10.65
N ALA A 11 19.48 13.99 11.33
CA ALA A 11 19.14 15.32 10.85
C ALA A 11 19.84 15.66 9.52
N PHE A 12 21.10 15.27 9.36
CA PHE A 12 21.86 15.49 8.13
C PHE A 12 21.28 14.70 6.95
N ASP A 13 21.09 13.39 7.12
CA ASP A 13 20.61 12.53 6.03
C ASP A 13 19.16 12.82 5.67
N CYS A 14 18.31 13.06 6.66
CA CYS A 14 16.88 13.30 6.47
C CYS A 14 16.54 14.77 6.19
N ARG A 15 17.55 15.67 6.09
CA ARG A 15 17.37 17.09 5.80
C ARG A 15 16.44 17.38 4.61
N PRO A 16 16.47 16.63 3.48
CA PRO A 16 15.56 16.89 2.37
C PRO A 16 14.08 16.80 2.76
N ILE A 17 13.71 15.81 3.59
CA ILE A 17 12.33 15.58 4.03
C ILE A 17 11.98 16.55 5.16
N LEU A 18 12.85 16.67 6.18
CA LEU A 18 12.64 17.60 7.30
C LEU A 18 12.45 19.04 6.81
N GLY A 19 13.30 19.50 5.88
CA GLY A 19 13.18 20.83 5.30
C GLY A 19 11.93 21.01 4.44
N ARG A 20 11.46 19.95 3.77
CA ARG A 20 10.24 20.02 2.97
C ARG A 20 8.98 20.20 3.83
N PHE A 21 8.92 19.53 4.98
CA PHE A 21 7.77 19.58 5.87
C PHE A 21 7.93 20.58 7.02
N HIS A 22 8.99 21.39 6.99
CA HIS A 22 9.30 22.39 8.02
C HIS A 22 9.31 21.76 9.41
N LEU A 23 10.06 20.65 9.53
CA LEU A 23 10.21 19.88 10.75
C LEU A 23 11.62 20.02 11.30
N TRP A 24 11.73 20.06 12.61
CA TRP A 24 12.99 19.96 13.33
C TRP A 24 13.06 18.64 14.09
N LEU A 25 14.19 17.94 13.97
CA LEU A 25 14.45 16.70 14.70
C LEU A 25 15.04 17.04 16.08
N GLU A 26 14.24 16.92 17.13
CA GLU A 26 14.68 17.14 18.52
C GLU A 26 15.47 15.93 19.05
N ASP A 27 15.03 14.73 18.70
CA ASP A 27 15.60 13.49 19.25
C ASP A 27 15.24 12.28 18.38
N VAL A 28 16.04 11.23 18.48
CA VAL A 28 15.81 9.96 17.81
C VAL A 28 16.37 8.81 18.64
N SER A 29 15.60 7.72 18.77
CA SER A 29 16.06 6.43 19.29
C SER A 29 15.83 5.34 18.26
N VAL A 30 16.71 4.32 18.27
CA VAL A 30 16.61 3.15 17.39
C VAL A 30 16.72 1.91 18.27
N ASP A 31 15.65 1.15 18.35
CA ASP A 31 15.55 -0.11 19.08
C ASP A 31 15.53 -1.28 18.08
N TRP A 32 16.24 -2.35 18.40
CA TRP A 32 16.28 -3.56 17.56
C TRP A 32 15.24 -4.56 18.07
N ILE A 33 14.26 -4.90 17.23
CA ILE A 33 13.27 -5.96 17.52
C ILE A 33 13.88 -7.32 17.20
N ARG A 34 14.62 -7.41 16.08
CA ARG A 34 15.28 -8.63 15.60
C ARG A 34 16.61 -8.29 14.94
N GLY A 35 17.59 -9.18 15.11
CA GLY A 35 18.95 -9.01 14.58
C GLY A 35 19.91 -8.41 15.62
N GLU A 36 21.20 -8.47 15.32
CA GLU A 36 22.23 -7.98 16.24
C GLU A 36 22.57 -6.51 16.01
N HIS A 37 22.91 -5.82 17.09
CA HIS A 37 23.43 -4.47 17.04
C HIS A 37 24.82 -4.51 16.37
N GLN A 38 24.88 -4.17 15.08
CA GLN A 38 26.17 -3.97 14.42
C GLN A 38 26.96 -2.90 15.18
N THR A 39 28.24 -3.16 15.42
CA THR A 39 29.13 -2.35 16.26
C THR A 39 29.30 -0.92 15.74
N GLU A 40 29.04 -0.71 14.45
CA GLU A 40 28.88 0.60 13.83
C GLU A 40 27.39 0.90 13.60
N SER A 41 26.88 1.96 14.25
CA SER A 41 25.49 2.46 14.15
C SER A 41 25.04 2.93 12.76
N TYR A 42 25.85 2.68 11.74
CA TYR A 42 25.72 3.20 10.38
C TYR A 42 25.65 2.10 9.33
N GLU A 43 25.70 0.83 9.72
CA GLU A 43 25.55 -0.28 8.77
C GLU A 43 24.08 -0.52 8.40
N SER A 44 23.87 -0.75 7.11
CA SER A 44 22.56 -1.00 6.51
C SER A 44 22.15 -2.46 6.71
N ILE A 45 20.87 -2.68 7.03
CA ILE A 45 20.26 -4.02 7.09
C ILE A 45 19.50 -4.37 5.80
N SER A 46 19.43 -3.46 4.83
CA SER A 46 18.77 -3.62 3.52
C SER A 46 19.76 -3.53 2.33
N PHE A 47 19.26 -3.78 1.13
CA PHE A 47 20.05 -3.64 -0.10
C PHE A 47 20.35 -2.17 -0.47
N VAL A 48 19.74 -1.20 0.23
CA VAL A 48 20.07 0.23 0.07
C VAL A 48 21.15 0.64 1.07
N ASN A 49 21.78 1.80 0.88
CA ASN A 49 22.73 2.32 1.86
C ASN A 49 22.01 2.87 3.11
N ALA A 50 22.73 3.03 4.22
CA ALA A 50 22.12 3.43 5.49
C ALA A 50 21.50 4.84 5.48
N GLY A 51 22.02 5.77 4.68
CA GLY A 51 21.39 7.08 4.50
C GLY A 51 20.03 6.99 3.82
N MET A 52 19.90 6.09 2.85
CA MET A 52 18.65 5.79 2.17
C MET A 52 17.65 5.07 3.10
N GLU A 53 18.12 4.13 3.95
CA GLU A 53 17.27 3.55 5.00
C GLU A 53 16.66 4.65 5.88
N ARG A 54 17.49 5.59 6.37
CA ARG A 54 17.02 6.69 7.22
C ARG A 54 16.01 7.60 6.51
N LEU A 55 16.24 7.94 5.25
CA LEU A 55 15.32 8.73 4.43
C LEU A 55 13.96 8.03 4.26
N LEU A 56 13.96 6.72 4.00
CA LEU A 56 12.73 5.95 3.80
C LEU A 56 11.98 5.72 5.13
N THR A 57 12.70 5.49 6.24
CA THR A 57 12.10 5.45 7.58
C THR A 57 11.49 6.80 7.97
N MET A 58 12.18 7.92 7.71
CA MET A 58 11.65 9.26 7.95
C MET A 58 10.43 9.55 7.06
N THR A 59 10.41 9.03 5.83
CA THR A 59 9.25 9.15 4.93
C THR A 59 7.99 8.55 5.55
N ALA A 60 8.09 7.34 6.11
CA ALA A 60 6.96 6.70 6.80
C ALA A 60 6.55 7.47 8.06
N ALA A 61 7.51 7.94 8.86
CA ALA A 61 7.23 8.73 10.07
C ALA A 61 6.52 10.06 9.76
N VAL A 62 7.00 10.83 8.78
CA VAL A 62 6.40 12.10 8.38
C VAL A 62 5.02 11.89 7.76
N THR A 63 4.84 10.81 7.00
CA THR A 63 3.52 10.45 6.46
C THR A 63 2.53 10.14 7.58
N ALA A 64 2.93 9.34 8.57
CA ALA A 64 2.08 9.05 9.74
C ALA A 64 1.75 10.32 10.55
N LEU A 65 2.75 11.18 10.81
CA LEU A 65 2.57 12.45 11.51
C LEU A 65 1.58 13.37 10.79
N GLY A 66 1.84 13.64 9.51
CA GLY A 66 1.03 14.55 8.70
C GLY A 66 -0.41 14.07 8.59
N THR A 67 -0.60 12.77 8.35
CA THR A 67 -1.93 12.16 8.26
C THR A 67 -2.66 12.27 9.59
N LYS A 68 -2.01 11.91 10.72
CA LYS A 68 -2.65 12.00 12.03
C LYS A 68 -3.10 13.42 12.39
N LEU A 69 -2.24 14.41 12.16
CA LEU A 69 -2.52 15.79 12.56
C LEU A 69 -3.48 16.52 11.62
N PHE A 70 -3.37 16.28 10.31
CA PHE A 70 -4.06 17.08 9.31
C PHE A 70 -5.10 16.31 8.49
N GLY A 71 -5.10 14.97 8.57
CA GLY A 71 -5.99 14.06 7.85
C GLY A 71 -7.43 13.97 8.38
N ARG A 72 -7.84 14.83 9.33
CA ARG A 72 -9.23 14.85 9.86
C ARG A 72 -9.62 13.59 10.65
N TYR A 73 -8.69 13.07 11.45
CA TYR A 73 -8.91 11.90 12.30
C TYR A 73 -10.17 12.05 13.18
N GLY A 74 -11.07 11.06 13.11
CA GLY A 74 -12.26 11.03 13.96
C GLY A 74 -13.32 12.08 13.65
N GLU A 75 -13.27 12.74 12.49
CA GLU A 75 -14.32 13.68 12.04
C GLU A 75 -15.47 12.99 11.30
N GLY A 76 -15.39 11.68 11.04
CA GLY A 76 -16.42 10.90 10.36
C GLY A 76 -17.70 10.58 11.17
N PRO A 77 -17.67 10.38 12.50
CA PRO A 77 -18.86 10.06 13.28
C PRO A 77 -19.96 11.11 13.16
N GLY A 78 -21.21 10.65 12.96
CA GLY A 78 -22.38 11.53 12.83
C GLY A 78 -22.60 12.13 11.44
N LEU A 79 -21.67 11.94 10.50
CA LEU A 79 -21.86 12.30 9.10
C LEU A 79 -22.65 11.23 8.35
N ASP A 80 -23.30 11.64 7.25
CA ASP A 80 -23.88 10.70 6.29
C ASP A 80 -22.79 9.98 5.48
N LYS A 81 -23.18 9.03 4.63
CA LYS A 81 -22.24 8.25 3.80
C LYS A 81 -21.34 9.17 2.96
N LYS A 82 -21.90 10.26 2.42
CA LYS A 82 -21.16 11.21 1.59
C LYS A 82 -20.11 11.97 2.41
N GLY A 83 -20.48 12.48 3.59
CA GLY A 83 -19.58 13.16 4.50
C GLY A 83 -18.47 12.26 5.03
N LEU A 84 -18.78 11.02 5.43
CA LEU A 84 -17.78 10.04 5.85
C LEU A 84 -16.78 9.74 4.72
N ASN A 85 -17.26 9.55 3.49
CA ASN A 85 -16.40 9.33 2.33
C ASN A 85 -15.50 10.54 2.05
N GLN A 86 -15.99 11.77 2.26
CA GLN A 86 -15.15 12.96 2.11
C GLN A 86 -14.04 13.02 3.15
N VAL A 87 -14.31 12.64 4.41
CA VAL A 87 -13.28 12.56 5.47
C VAL A 87 -12.22 11.52 5.09
N LYS A 88 -12.63 10.34 4.60
CA LYS A 88 -11.70 9.31 4.10
C LYS A 88 -10.81 9.88 2.98
N LYS A 89 -11.41 10.46 1.94
CA LYS A 89 -10.70 11.07 0.79
C LYS A 89 -9.70 12.14 1.23
N ASP A 90 -10.07 12.99 2.18
CA ASP A 90 -9.19 14.03 2.70
C ASP A 90 -7.98 13.43 3.46
N ALA A 91 -8.20 12.37 4.24
CA ALA A 91 -7.15 11.66 4.95
C ALA A 91 -6.15 11.02 3.97
N ASP A 92 -6.67 10.29 2.98
CA ASP A 92 -5.86 9.64 1.93
C ASP A 92 -5.08 10.69 1.12
N ALA A 93 -5.69 11.83 0.80
CA ALA A 93 -5.02 12.90 0.06
C ALA A 93 -3.79 13.46 0.81
N ILE A 94 -3.87 13.58 2.13
CA ILE A 94 -2.77 14.06 2.97
C ILE A 94 -1.68 13.00 3.12
N SER A 95 -2.05 11.75 3.37
CA SER A 95 -1.10 10.64 3.49
C SER A 95 -0.32 10.46 2.18
N ALA A 96 -1.00 10.40 1.04
CA ALA A 96 -0.37 10.22 -0.25
C ALA A 96 0.51 11.42 -0.63
N TYR A 97 0.10 12.64 -0.29
CA TYR A 97 0.92 13.81 -0.53
C TYR A 97 2.19 13.80 0.32
N ALA A 98 2.07 13.49 1.61
CA ALA A 98 3.22 13.42 2.51
C ALA A 98 4.24 12.36 2.04
N MET A 99 3.76 11.17 1.67
CA MET A 99 4.57 10.09 1.11
C MET A 99 5.20 10.49 -0.22
N SER A 100 4.40 10.97 -1.18
CA SER A 100 4.87 11.34 -2.54
C SER A 100 5.89 12.47 -2.52
N GLU A 101 5.67 13.52 -1.72
CA GLU A 101 6.64 14.61 -1.59
C GLU A 101 7.92 14.15 -0.88
N SER A 102 7.82 13.25 0.10
CA SER A 102 9.01 12.65 0.73
C SER A 102 9.82 11.84 -0.27
N LEU A 103 9.18 10.96 -1.06
CA LEU A 103 9.80 10.19 -2.13
C LEU A 103 10.41 11.10 -3.21
N TRP A 104 9.74 12.20 -3.55
CA TRP A 104 10.28 13.18 -4.47
C TRP A 104 11.55 13.83 -3.93
N TYR A 105 11.54 14.33 -2.70
CA TYR A 105 12.70 14.98 -2.10
C TYR A 105 13.88 14.01 -1.91
N LEU A 106 13.62 12.77 -1.49
CA LEU A 106 14.67 11.75 -1.34
C LEU A 106 15.21 11.25 -2.69
N SER A 107 14.46 11.35 -3.79
CA SER A 107 14.92 10.87 -5.12
C SER A 107 16.24 11.51 -5.57
N ARG A 108 16.58 12.69 -5.04
CA ARG A 108 17.85 13.39 -5.27
C ARG A 108 19.05 12.68 -4.63
N SER A 109 18.80 11.87 -3.61
CA SER A 109 19.78 11.04 -2.90
C SER A 109 19.91 9.64 -3.50
N LEU A 110 19.09 9.28 -4.49
CA LEU A 110 19.25 8.02 -5.21
C LEU A 110 20.58 8.00 -5.99
N PRO A 111 21.18 6.82 -6.19
CA PRO A 111 22.27 6.67 -7.14
C PRO A 111 21.86 7.17 -8.54
N GLU A 112 22.82 7.59 -9.35
CA GLU A 112 22.55 8.36 -10.57
C GLU A 112 21.71 7.62 -11.61
N ASN A 113 21.81 6.29 -11.65
CA ASN A 113 21.09 5.42 -12.56
C ASN A 113 19.91 4.68 -11.92
N HIS A 114 19.49 5.08 -10.71
CA HIS A 114 18.42 4.41 -9.97
C HIS A 114 17.12 5.21 -9.96
N ALA A 115 16.02 4.48 -9.88
CA ALA A 115 14.68 5.01 -9.70
C ALA A 115 13.88 4.16 -8.71
N ILE A 116 12.90 4.77 -8.04
CA ILE A 116 11.82 4.05 -7.38
C ILE A 116 10.60 4.09 -8.31
N MET A 117 10.01 2.93 -8.60
CA MET A 117 8.78 2.82 -9.37
C MET A 117 7.68 2.23 -8.50
N VAL A 118 6.55 2.93 -8.37
CA VAL A 118 5.38 2.41 -7.69
C VAL A 118 4.76 1.30 -8.55
N CYS A 119 4.89 0.05 -8.10
CA CYS A 119 4.36 -1.13 -8.77
C CYS A 119 3.01 -1.56 -8.18
N LEU A 120 2.79 -1.26 -6.90
CA LEU A 120 1.51 -1.40 -6.21
C LEU A 120 1.31 -0.11 -5.40
N GLY A 121 0.15 0.51 -5.50
CA GLY A 121 -0.08 1.82 -4.89
C GLY A 121 -1.56 2.15 -4.89
N GLU A 122 -1.89 3.33 -4.36
CA GLU A 122 -3.22 3.91 -4.50
C GLU A 122 -3.51 4.16 -5.99
N GLY A 123 -4.46 3.47 -6.63
CA GLY A 123 -4.62 3.64 -8.08
C GLY A 123 -5.82 3.01 -8.79
N LEU A 124 -6.73 3.91 -9.18
CA LEU A 124 -7.57 3.99 -10.40
C LEU A 124 -8.86 3.19 -10.50
N MET A 125 -9.14 2.19 -9.67
CA MET A 125 -10.46 1.56 -9.67
C MET A 125 -11.14 1.65 -8.29
N PRO A 126 -12.47 1.46 -8.23
CA PRO A 126 -13.18 1.51 -6.98
C PRO A 126 -13.20 0.14 -6.30
N LYS A 127 -12.90 0.12 -5.01
CA LYS A 127 -13.18 -1.06 -4.18
C LYS A 127 -14.70 -1.26 -4.10
N GLY A 128 -15.19 -2.49 -4.19
CA GLY A 128 -16.62 -2.79 -4.30
C GLY A 128 -17.51 -1.99 -3.32
N GLY A 129 -18.37 -1.12 -3.86
CA GLY A 129 -19.20 -0.16 -3.10
C GLY A 129 -18.77 1.30 -3.21
N GLU A 130 -17.62 1.56 -3.82
CA GLU A 130 -17.10 2.85 -4.28
C GLU A 130 -17.43 3.03 -5.78
N THR A 131 -17.63 4.25 -6.28
CA THR A 131 -17.79 4.52 -7.73
C THR A 131 -16.41 4.62 -8.38
N GLU A 132 -16.23 4.36 -9.68
CA GLU A 132 -14.90 4.38 -10.38
C GLU A 132 -14.01 5.56 -9.99
N GLU A 133 -14.64 6.67 -9.64
CA GLU A 133 -14.08 7.97 -9.27
C GLU A 133 -13.70 8.11 -7.76
N MET A 134 -13.87 7.07 -6.94
CA MET A 134 -13.65 7.10 -5.48
C MET A 134 -12.31 6.49 -5.03
N GLY A 135 -11.63 5.70 -5.86
CA GLY A 135 -10.37 5.02 -5.52
C GLY A 135 -9.09 5.62 -6.11
N SER A 136 -9.17 6.74 -6.84
CA SER A 136 -7.98 7.36 -7.44
C SER A 136 -7.33 8.35 -6.46
N ASN A 137 -6.23 7.93 -5.82
CA ASN A 137 -5.21 8.86 -5.29
C ASN A 137 -3.91 8.81 -6.13
N PRO A 138 -3.92 9.46 -7.30
CA PRO A 138 -2.89 9.29 -8.32
C PRO A 138 -1.52 9.94 -8.00
N LEU A 139 -1.29 10.44 -6.78
CA LEU A 139 0.02 10.88 -6.29
C LEU A 139 1.03 9.73 -6.21
N LEU A 140 0.51 8.50 -6.02
CA LEU A 140 1.26 7.25 -5.83
C LEU A 140 0.65 6.11 -6.67
N GLY A 141 0.10 6.45 -7.85
CA GLY A 141 -0.46 5.47 -8.76
C GLY A 141 0.57 4.52 -9.36
N PHE A 142 0.08 3.40 -9.89
CA PHE A 142 0.89 2.44 -10.65
C PHE A 142 1.73 3.14 -11.73
N GLY A 143 3.00 2.75 -11.83
CA GLY A 143 3.95 3.30 -12.80
C GLY A 143 4.55 4.65 -12.41
N ARG A 144 4.19 5.23 -11.25
CA ARG A 144 4.78 6.49 -10.78
C ARG A 144 6.28 6.33 -10.55
N ILE A 145 7.08 7.26 -11.11
CA ILE A 145 8.54 7.25 -11.02
C ILE A 145 9.06 8.35 -10.09
N TYR A 146 9.94 7.96 -9.16
CA TYR A 146 10.77 8.87 -8.38
C TYR A 146 12.23 8.64 -8.72
N ALA A 147 12.81 9.57 -9.47
CA ALA A 147 14.18 9.48 -9.94
C ALA A 147 14.77 10.87 -10.20
N ARG A 148 16.07 10.92 -10.44
CA ARG A 148 16.73 12.13 -10.96
C ARG A 148 16.17 12.48 -12.36
N PRO A 149 16.19 13.76 -12.78
CA PRO A 149 15.45 14.22 -13.96
C PRO A 149 15.71 13.46 -15.26
N GLN A 150 16.97 13.05 -15.52
CA GLN A 150 17.31 12.32 -16.74
C GLN A 150 16.76 10.89 -16.74
N VAL A 151 16.87 10.18 -15.61
CA VAL A 151 16.31 8.82 -15.44
C VAL A 151 14.78 8.87 -15.47
N ALA A 152 14.17 9.82 -14.77
CA ALA A 152 12.72 10.01 -14.77
C ALA A 152 12.18 10.19 -16.19
N LYS A 153 12.79 11.08 -16.98
CA LYS A 153 12.38 11.33 -18.37
C LYS A 153 12.49 10.09 -19.25
N PHE A 154 13.54 9.27 -19.07
CA PHE A 154 13.65 8.00 -19.79
C PHE A 154 12.53 7.05 -19.38
N LEU A 155 12.34 6.85 -18.08
CA LEU A 155 11.39 5.88 -17.54
C LEU A 155 9.94 6.27 -17.84
N ASP A 156 9.57 7.55 -17.77
CA ASP A 156 8.23 8.03 -18.09
C ASP A 156 7.77 7.54 -19.46
N VAL A 157 8.63 7.60 -20.48
CA VAL A 157 8.32 7.12 -21.84
C VAL A 157 8.12 5.60 -21.87
N HIS A 158 8.96 4.84 -21.17
CA HIS A 158 8.93 3.38 -21.24
C HIS A 158 7.80 2.78 -20.38
N VAL A 159 7.48 3.41 -19.24
CA VAL A 159 6.33 3.03 -18.42
C VAL A 159 5.02 3.35 -19.13
N GLN A 160 4.91 4.50 -19.81
CA GLN A 160 3.72 4.81 -20.61
C GLN A 160 3.52 3.82 -21.75
N LYS A 161 4.61 3.35 -22.39
CA LYS A 161 4.52 2.25 -23.36
C LYS A 161 4.04 0.95 -22.70
N LEU A 162 4.59 0.60 -21.53
CA LEU A 162 4.20 -0.61 -20.80
C LEU A 162 2.71 -0.63 -20.45
N ILE A 163 2.14 0.52 -20.10
CA ILE A 163 0.73 0.64 -19.74
C ILE A 163 -0.18 0.59 -20.98
N ASN A 164 0.20 1.33 -22.04
CA ASN A 164 -0.73 1.66 -23.13
C ASN A 164 -0.51 0.86 -24.43
N ALA A 165 0.69 0.33 -24.68
CA ALA A 165 1.01 -0.33 -25.95
C ALA A 165 0.84 -1.85 -25.82
N GLU A 166 0.00 -2.44 -26.69
CA GLU A 166 -0.25 -3.89 -26.70
C GLU A 166 0.97 -4.70 -27.12
N ASP A 167 1.86 -4.12 -27.93
CA ASP A 167 3.07 -4.72 -28.47
C ASP A 167 4.33 -4.47 -27.61
N TYR A 168 4.18 -3.86 -26.44
CA TYR A 168 5.30 -3.57 -25.54
C TYR A 168 5.20 -4.35 -24.22
N SER A 169 5.85 -5.49 -24.20
CA SER A 169 5.84 -6.46 -23.12
C SER A 169 6.75 -6.07 -21.94
N TRP A 170 6.53 -6.75 -20.80
CA TRP A 170 7.42 -6.66 -19.63
C TRP A 170 8.87 -7.00 -19.95
N GLU A 171 9.10 -7.98 -20.83
CA GLU A 171 10.45 -8.39 -21.22
C GLU A 171 11.16 -7.32 -22.07
N GLU A 172 10.43 -6.62 -22.94
CA GLU A 172 10.97 -5.49 -23.70
C GLU A 172 11.25 -4.28 -22.80
N PHE A 173 10.40 -4.05 -21.80
CA PHE A 173 10.67 -3.07 -20.74
C PHE A 173 11.98 -3.39 -20.02
N ARG A 174 12.16 -4.61 -19.52
CA ARG A 174 13.41 -5.04 -18.86
C ARG A 174 14.62 -4.95 -19.78
N ALA A 175 14.49 -5.33 -21.04
CA ALA A 175 15.57 -5.21 -22.02
C ALA A 175 15.99 -3.73 -22.20
N SER A 176 15.02 -2.82 -22.28
CA SER A 176 15.27 -1.38 -22.40
C SER A 176 16.01 -0.81 -21.17
N LEU A 177 15.63 -1.24 -19.96
CA LEU A 177 16.32 -0.86 -18.72
C LEU A 177 17.78 -1.34 -18.69
N ARG A 178 18.01 -2.62 -19.03
CA ARG A 178 19.36 -3.20 -19.07
C ARG A 178 20.25 -2.47 -20.08
N ASN A 179 19.73 -2.17 -21.27
CA ASN A 179 20.47 -1.46 -22.30
C ASN A 179 20.82 -0.02 -21.88
N ALA A 180 19.95 0.63 -21.10
CA ALA A 180 20.18 1.97 -20.58
C ALA A 180 21.03 1.99 -19.29
N GLY A 181 21.33 0.83 -18.70
CA GLY A 181 22.03 0.73 -17.42
C GLY A 181 21.22 1.28 -16.23
N ILE A 182 19.88 1.26 -16.32
CA ILE A 182 18.98 1.80 -15.29
C ILE A 182 18.52 0.68 -14.36
N THR A 183 18.58 0.96 -13.05
CA THR A 183 18.04 0.08 -12.00
C THR A 183 16.73 0.67 -11.46
N ILE A 184 15.70 -0.16 -11.34
CA ILE A 184 14.44 0.21 -10.69
C ILE A 184 14.31 -0.57 -9.39
N TRP A 185 14.09 0.15 -8.29
CA TRP A 185 13.53 -0.41 -7.07
C TRP A 185 12.02 -0.34 -7.14
N GLY A 186 11.34 -1.49 -7.10
CA GLY A 186 9.89 -1.55 -7.07
C GLY A 186 9.37 -1.09 -5.71
N ALA A 187 8.24 -0.39 -5.69
CA ALA A 187 7.57 -0.01 -4.46
C ALA A 187 6.13 -0.54 -4.41
N ALA A 188 5.74 -1.07 -3.25
CA ALA A 188 4.33 -1.31 -2.90
C ALA A 188 3.95 -0.36 -1.76
N ILE A 189 2.92 0.46 -1.96
CA ILE A 189 2.59 1.57 -1.06
C ILE A 189 1.12 1.52 -0.68
N ASP A 190 0.83 1.47 0.61
CA ASP A 190 -0.49 1.76 1.17
C ASP A 190 -0.32 2.98 2.08
N THR A 191 -0.89 4.12 1.67
CA THR A 191 -0.59 5.37 2.34
C THR A 191 -1.32 5.52 3.67
N LEU A 192 -2.47 4.88 3.78
CA LEU A 192 -3.35 4.90 4.94
C LEU A 192 -4.10 3.58 5.03
N GLU A 193 -3.45 2.59 5.62
CA GLU A 193 -4.12 1.34 5.95
C GLU A 193 -5.20 1.63 7.00
N ASN A 194 -6.36 0.98 6.86
CA ASN A 194 -7.51 1.16 7.76
C ASN A 194 -8.12 2.57 7.75
N THR A 195 -8.21 3.23 6.58
CA THR A 195 -8.85 4.56 6.39
C THR A 195 -10.22 4.69 7.06
N SER A 196 -11.08 3.67 6.96
CA SER A 196 -12.40 3.68 7.61
C SER A 196 -12.31 3.80 9.13
N ARG A 197 -11.37 3.07 9.75
CA ARG A 197 -11.12 3.15 11.19
C ARG A 197 -10.57 4.52 11.58
N PHE A 198 -9.68 5.07 10.76
CA PHE A 198 -9.12 6.41 10.95
C PHE A 198 -10.21 7.50 10.91
N ALA A 199 -11.06 7.50 9.87
CA ALA A 199 -12.14 8.47 9.72
C ALA A 199 -13.17 8.36 10.85
N GLN A 200 -13.45 7.15 11.34
CA GLN A 200 -14.36 6.91 12.47
C GLN A 200 -13.75 7.22 13.84
N GLY A 201 -12.46 7.55 13.93
CA GLY A 201 -11.81 7.86 15.20
C GLY A 201 -11.57 6.62 16.08
N LYS A 202 -11.41 5.44 15.48
CA LYS A 202 -11.06 4.22 16.22
C LYS A 202 -9.67 4.38 16.84
N PRO A 203 -9.44 3.88 18.07
CA PRO A 203 -8.23 4.18 18.82
C PRO A 203 -6.97 3.45 18.31
N THR A 204 -7.11 2.43 17.44
CA THR A 204 -6.03 1.54 17.00
C THR A 204 -6.17 1.14 15.54
N GLY A 205 -5.05 0.81 14.91
CA GLY A 205 -4.98 0.16 13.59
C GLY A 205 -4.50 1.01 12.41
N PRO A 206 -4.78 2.31 12.30
CA PRO A 206 -4.26 3.12 11.19
C PRO A 206 -2.73 3.25 11.16
N LEU A 207 -2.14 2.89 10.02
CA LEU A 207 -0.72 3.05 9.73
C LEU A 207 -0.48 3.36 8.23
N THR A 208 0.74 3.75 7.89
CA THR A 208 1.21 3.82 6.50
C THR A 208 2.20 2.69 6.25
N VAL A 209 2.21 2.13 5.04
CA VAL A 209 3.05 1.01 4.63
C VAL A 209 3.78 1.33 3.33
N LEU A 210 5.09 1.13 3.34
CA LEU A 210 5.98 1.25 2.18
C LEU A 210 6.89 0.02 2.13
N HIS A 211 6.73 -0.80 1.11
CA HIS A 211 7.69 -1.85 0.78
C HIS A 211 8.54 -1.42 -0.39
N LEU A 212 9.86 -1.57 -0.25
CA LEU A 212 10.81 -1.35 -1.32
C LEU A 212 11.48 -2.68 -1.70
N PHE A 213 11.40 -3.03 -2.97
CA PHE A 213 11.98 -4.22 -3.58
C PHE A 213 13.23 -3.85 -4.36
N ASP A 214 14.21 -4.74 -4.39
CA ASP A 214 15.46 -4.53 -5.15
C ASP A 214 15.30 -4.59 -6.68
N GLN A 215 14.07 -4.87 -7.14
CA GLN A 215 13.65 -4.93 -8.53
C GLN A 215 12.18 -4.47 -8.65
N ALA A 216 11.74 -4.15 -9.86
CA ALA A 216 10.34 -3.88 -10.13
C ALA A 216 9.50 -5.18 -10.16
N LEU A 217 8.24 -5.11 -9.71
CA LEU A 217 7.31 -6.23 -9.82
C LEU A 217 6.85 -6.37 -11.27
N ALA A 218 6.68 -7.61 -11.72
CA ALA A 218 6.18 -8.00 -13.04
C ALA A 218 4.66 -7.81 -13.17
N ILE A 219 4.18 -6.63 -12.80
CA ILE A 219 2.80 -6.17 -13.00
C ILE A 219 2.87 -5.05 -14.02
N THR A 220 2.13 -5.16 -15.11
CA THR A 220 2.26 -4.28 -16.28
C THR A 220 1.18 -3.21 -16.37
N LYS A 221 0.04 -3.43 -15.70
CA LYS A 221 -1.11 -2.52 -15.66
C LYS A 221 -1.68 -2.46 -14.24
N PRO A 222 -2.39 -1.39 -13.88
CA PRO A 222 -3.17 -1.35 -12.64
C PRO A 222 -4.11 -2.55 -12.57
N TYR A 223 -4.08 -3.28 -11.45
CA TYR A 223 -4.98 -4.41 -11.20
C TYR A 223 -5.60 -4.31 -9.81
N GLU A 224 -6.93 -4.17 -9.80
CA GLU A 224 -7.73 -4.17 -8.59
C GLU A 224 -8.63 -5.40 -8.57
N GLY A 225 -8.26 -6.35 -7.74
CA GLY A 225 -9.03 -7.56 -7.51
C GLY A 225 -9.05 -7.90 -6.02
N TYR A 226 -9.58 -9.08 -5.72
CA TYR A 226 -9.42 -9.69 -4.41
C TYR A 226 -8.50 -10.89 -4.51
N MET A 227 -7.81 -11.21 -3.42
CA MET A 227 -7.03 -12.43 -3.31
C MET A 227 -7.30 -13.12 -1.98
N GLY A 228 -7.57 -14.42 -2.03
CA GLY A 228 -7.55 -15.29 -0.87
C GLY A 228 -6.12 -15.40 -0.35
N ASN A 229 -5.95 -15.47 0.97
CA ASN A 229 -4.65 -15.61 1.60
C ASN A 229 -4.70 -16.62 2.74
N LEU A 230 -3.67 -17.44 2.83
CA LEU A 230 -3.37 -18.27 4.01
C LEU A 230 -1.92 -18.02 4.37
N VAL A 231 -1.71 -17.55 5.60
CA VAL A 231 -0.40 -17.17 6.14
C VAL A 231 -0.10 -18.05 7.35
N LEU A 232 0.99 -18.81 7.26
CA LEU A 232 1.42 -19.77 8.28
C LEU A 232 2.89 -19.53 8.63
N PRO A 233 3.34 -19.86 9.86
CA PRO A 233 4.76 -20.05 10.13
C PRO A 233 5.38 -21.04 9.15
N ARG A 234 6.55 -20.73 8.59
CA ARG A 234 7.21 -21.58 7.58
C ARG A 234 7.44 -23.00 8.08
N GLU A 235 7.78 -23.16 9.36
CA GLU A 235 8.03 -24.46 9.98
C GLU A 235 6.84 -25.43 9.89
N ILE A 236 5.61 -24.92 9.85
CA ILE A 236 4.40 -25.74 9.70
C ILE A 236 4.34 -26.34 8.29
N VAL A 237 4.63 -25.53 7.27
CA VAL A 237 4.64 -25.96 5.87
C VAL A 237 5.81 -26.89 5.57
N GLU A 238 6.99 -26.63 6.15
CA GLU A 238 8.14 -27.52 6.03
C GLU A 238 7.90 -28.88 6.70
N THR A 239 7.25 -28.90 7.85
CA THR A 239 6.87 -30.15 8.53
C THR A 239 5.83 -30.92 7.72
N ALA A 240 4.81 -30.24 7.19
CA ALA A 240 3.83 -30.86 6.30
C ALA A 240 4.50 -31.48 5.07
N THR A 241 5.47 -30.77 4.47
CA THR A 241 6.20 -31.23 3.28
C THR A 241 6.99 -32.51 3.56
N LYS A 242 7.60 -32.65 4.75
CA LYS A 242 8.28 -33.89 5.17
C LYS A 242 7.33 -35.08 5.24
N GLU A 243 6.06 -34.83 5.53
CA GLU A 243 4.97 -35.81 5.55
C GLU A 243 4.24 -35.92 4.20
N SER A 244 4.81 -35.38 3.11
CA SER A 244 4.21 -35.36 1.76
C SER A 244 2.84 -34.67 1.69
N LEU A 245 2.58 -33.73 2.60
CA LEU A 245 1.38 -32.89 2.61
C LEU A 245 1.73 -31.49 2.10
N LEU A 246 1.21 -31.14 0.93
CA LEU A 246 1.30 -29.77 0.39
C LEU A 246 0.16 -28.93 0.96
N ILE A 247 0.51 -27.89 1.71
CA ILE A 247 -0.45 -26.98 2.34
C ILE A 247 -0.42 -25.63 1.64
N ASN A 248 -1.60 -25.14 1.30
CA ASN A 248 -1.83 -23.83 0.71
C ASN A 248 -3.29 -23.40 0.96
N PHE A 249 -3.68 -22.27 0.40
CA PHE A 249 -4.99 -21.67 0.59
C PHE A 249 -6.17 -22.59 0.26
N ILE A 250 -6.04 -23.55 -0.67
CA ILE A 250 -7.14 -24.47 -1.03
C ILE A 250 -7.17 -25.75 -0.19
N THR A 251 -6.17 -25.97 0.65
CA THR A 251 -6.10 -27.14 1.52
C THR A 251 -7.25 -27.13 2.54
N PRO A 252 -8.03 -28.21 2.68
CA PRO A 252 -9.07 -28.28 3.71
C PRO A 252 -8.50 -27.99 5.10
N ARG A 253 -9.20 -27.17 5.92
CA ARG A 253 -8.59 -26.67 7.18
C ARG A 253 -8.27 -27.77 8.20
N GLN A 254 -8.96 -28.90 8.14
CA GLN A 254 -8.61 -30.12 8.88
C GLN A 254 -7.20 -30.63 8.56
N LYS A 255 -6.76 -30.53 7.29
CA LYS A 255 -5.40 -30.90 6.88
C LYS A 255 -4.37 -29.86 7.30
N VAL A 256 -4.76 -28.58 7.33
CA VAL A 256 -3.93 -27.51 7.91
C VAL A 256 -3.72 -27.77 9.41
N LEU A 257 -4.79 -28.04 10.15
CA LEU A 257 -4.72 -28.41 11.58
C LEU A 257 -3.84 -29.65 11.81
N GLN A 258 -3.94 -30.66 10.95
CA GLN A 258 -3.07 -31.85 11.02
C GLN A 258 -1.58 -31.45 10.99
N ALA A 259 -1.17 -30.57 10.08
CA ALA A 259 0.23 -30.12 10.03
C ALA A 259 0.63 -29.22 11.19
N ILE A 260 -0.28 -28.37 11.67
CA ILE A 260 -0.05 -27.59 12.90
C ILE A 260 0.28 -28.55 14.06
N LYS A 261 -0.51 -29.62 14.23
CA LYS A 261 -0.31 -30.62 15.30
C LYS A 261 0.93 -31.48 15.12
N LEU A 262 1.34 -31.75 13.87
CA LEU A 262 2.61 -32.42 13.60
C LEU A 262 3.80 -31.53 14.01
N THR A 263 3.68 -30.22 13.80
CA THR A 263 4.73 -29.25 14.13
C THR A 263 4.78 -28.95 15.62
N TYR A 264 3.61 -28.82 16.25
CA TYR A 264 3.47 -28.56 17.69
C TYR A 264 2.54 -29.60 18.34
N PRO A 265 3.04 -30.78 18.73
CA PRO A 265 2.21 -31.85 19.28
C PRO A 265 1.50 -31.51 20.59
N ASP A 266 2.00 -30.51 21.31
CA ASP A 266 1.53 -30.04 22.61
C ASP A 266 0.46 -28.93 22.51
N ILE A 267 0.27 -28.32 21.34
CA ILE A 267 -0.70 -27.24 21.18
C ILE A 267 -2.13 -27.77 21.34
N LYS A 268 -3.01 -27.02 22.00
CA LYS A 268 -4.44 -27.32 22.07
C LYS A 268 -5.19 -26.66 20.90
N ASP A 269 -6.32 -27.22 20.49
CA ASP A 269 -7.08 -26.69 19.34
C ASP A 269 -7.59 -25.27 19.64
N GLU A 270 -8.08 -25.05 20.85
CA GLU A 270 -8.56 -23.75 21.34
C GLU A 270 -7.46 -22.68 21.45
N ASN A 271 -6.18 -23.09 21.49
CA ASN A 271 -5.01 -22.20 21.53
C ASN A 271 -4.45 -21.89 20.13
N ILE A 272 -5.10 -22.38 19.08
CA ILE A 272 -4.86 -21.94 17.70
C ILE A 272 -5.86 -20.83 17.40
N HIS A 273 -5.37 -19.66 17.02
CA HIS A 273 -6.16 -18.46 16.81
C HIS A 273 -6.05 -18.02 15.35
N VAL A 274 -7.17 -18.04 14.64
CA VAL A 274 -7.24 -17.69 13.22
C VAL A 274 -7.84 -16.30 13.08
N TRP A 275 -7.02 -15.37 12.60
CA TRP A 275 -7.50 -14.07 12.20
C TRP A 275 -8.03 -14.11 10.77
N THR A 276 -9.24 -13.60 10.59
CA THR A 276 -9.95 -13.47 9.32
C THR A 276 -10.76 -12.19 9.36
N LEU A 277 -11.03 -11.57 8.21
CA LEU A 277 -12.08 -10.57 8.13
C LEU A 277 -13.42 -11.20 8.52
N ARG A 278 -14.22 -10.50 9.32
CA ARG A 278 -15.55 -10.96 9.78
C ARG A 278 -16.66 -9.95 9.45
N GLY A 279 -17.90 -10.35 9.73
CA GLY A 279 -19.09 -9.55 9.53
C GLY A 279 -20.06 -10.13 8.50
N LYS A 280 -21.35 -9.83 8.66
CA LYS A 280 -22.45 -10.41 7.89
C LYS A 280 -22.32 -10.24 6.37
N SER A 281 -21.71 -9.15 5.91
CA SER A 281 -21.50 -8.91 4.48
C SER A 281 -20.46 -9.85 3.85
N ARG A 282 -19.62 -10.52 4.67
CA ARG A 282 -18.53 -11.39 4.22
C ARG A 282 -18.87 -12.88 4.32
N GLU A 283 -19.91 -13.22 5.08
CA GLU A 283 -20.37 -14.60 5.30
C GLU A 283 -20.62 -15.35 3.97
N PRO A 284 -21.26 -14.77 2.93
CA PRO A 284 -21.43 -15.48 1.66
C PRO A 284 -20.12 -15.79 0.93
N ARG A 285 -19.08 -14.98 1.17
CA ARG A 285 -17.78 -15.06 0.48
C ARG A 285 -16.84 -16.06 1.15
N ILE A 286 -16.72 -15.97 2.48
CA ILE A 286 -15.72 -16.72 3.26
C ILE A 286 -16.28 -17.45 4.48
N GLY A 287 -17.60 -17.46 4.70
CA GLY A 287 -18.23 -18.17 5.82
C GLY A 287 -17.87 -19.65 5.88
N LYS A 288 -17.77 -20.31 4.73
CA LYS A 288 -17.30 -21.70 4.62
C LYS A 288 -15.87 -21.93 5.17
N LEU A 289 -15.00 -20.91 5.21
CA LEU A 289 -13.68 -21.02 5.87
C LEU A 289 -13.84 -20.96 7.39
N TRP A 290 -14.73 -20.10 7.89
CA TRP A 290 -15.05 -19.98 9.30
C TRP A 290 -15.61 -21.30 9.84
N ASP A 291 -16.57 -21.87 9.13
CA ASP A 291 -17.19 -23.15 9.49
C ASP A 291 -16.14 -24.27 9.61
N GLN A 292 -15.24 -24.37 8.64
CA GLN A 292 -14.18 -25.39 8.65
C GLN A 292 -13.25 -25.29 9.86
N TRP A 293 -12.90 -24.07 10.29
CA TRP A 293 -12.08 -23.88 11.49
C TRP A 293 -12.84 -24.15 12.77
N GLN A 294 -14.09 -23.72 12.86
CA GLN A 294 -14.95 -23.97 14.02
C GLN A 294 -15.24 -25.46 14.20
N GLU A 295 -15.52 -26.18 13.11
CA GLU A 295 -15.65 -27.65 13.11
C GLU A 295 -14.37 -28.36 13.53
N ALA A 296 -13.21 -27.73 13.29
CA ALA A 296 -11.90 -28.21 13.73
C ALA A 296 -11.58 -27.87 15.19
N GLY A 297 -12.48 -27.20 15.92
CA GLY A 297 -12.28 -26.81 17.32
C GLY A 297 -11.32 -25.62 17.51
N VAL A 298 -10.96 -24.94 16.42
CA VAL A 298 -10.00 -23.83 16.41
C VAL A 298 -10.70 -22.50 16.70
N HIS A 299 -10.02 -21.61 17.43
CA HIS A 299 -10.56 -20.29 17.76
C HIS A 299 -10.49 -19.36 16.55
N LEU A 300 -11.65 -18.84 16.12
CA LEU A 300 -11.71 -17.68 15.22
C LEU A 300 -11.62 -16.41 16.05
N VAL A 301 -10.64 -15.56 15.73
CA VAL A 301 -10.47 -14.27 16.42
C VAL A 301 -11.72 -13.42 16.20
N ASP A 302 -12.27 -12.87 17.28
CA ASP A 302 -13.35 -11.90 17.27
C ASP A 302 -12.81 -10.47 17.46
N ASP A 303 -13.65 -9.49 17.12
CA ASP A 303 -13.43 -8.11 17.56
C ASP A 303 -13.28 -8.09 19.09
N ASP A 304 -12.35 -7.26 19.58
CA ASP A 304 -12.09 -7.08 21.00
C ASP A 304 -11.51 -8.31 21.75
N TRP A 305 -11.00 -9.31 21.02
CA TRP A 305 -10.14 -10.34 21.63
C TRP A 305 -8.80 -9.75 22.09
N ASP A 306 -8.30 -10.20 23.25
CA ASP A 306 -7.01 -9.75 23.80
C ASP A 306 -5.85 -10.39 23.06
N LEU A 307 -5.08 -9.57 22.35
CA LEU A 307 -3.83 -9.97 21.71
C LEU A 307 -2.70 -10.02 22.74
N PRO A 308 -1.64 -10.83 22.51
CA PRO A 308 -0.49 -10.89 23.40
C PRO A 308 0.29 -9.57 23.51
N THR A 309 0.02 -8.61 22.61
CA THR A 309 0.53 -7.24 22.67
C THR A 309 -0.13 -6.38 23.75
N GLY A 310 -1.20 -6.87 24.39
CA GLY A 310 -2.02 -6.14 25.36
C GLY A 310 -3.11 -5.26 24.73
N TYR A 311 -3.24 -5.28 23.40
CA TYR A 311 -4.30 -4.58 22.68
C TYR A 311 -5.44 -5.51 22.27
N LYS A 312 -6.54 -4.88 21.85
CA LYS A 312 -7.71 -5.54 21.30
C LYS A 312 -7.57 -5.74 19.79
N ALA A 313 -7.90 -6.94 19.31
CA ALA A 313 -8.00 -7.24 17.89
C ALA A 313 -9.18 -6.54 17.23
N PHE A 314 -9.10 -6.35 15.92
CA PHE A 314 -10.23 -6.00 15.08
C PHE A 314 -10.27 -6.89 13.83
N THR A 315 -11.45 -7.09 13.28
CA THR A 315 -11.70 -8.01 12.14
C THR A 315 -12.56 -7.34 11.05
N ASP A 316 -12.82 -6.05 11.20
CA ASP A 316 -13.65 -5.26 10.28
C ASP A 316 -12.87 -4.74 9.06
N SER A 317 -11.54 -4.65 9.13
CA SER A 317 -10.61 -4.22 8.07
C SER A 317 -9.18 -4.76 8.30
N GLY A 318 -8.28 -4.57 7.33
CA GLY A 318 -6.82 -4.70 7.48
C GLY A 318 -6.29 -6.11 7.69
N THR A 319 -5.81 -6.74 6.61
CA THR A 319 -5.14 -8.05 6.60
C THR A 319 -3.62 -7.97 6.65
N TYR A 320 -3.05 -6.80 6.36
CA TYR A 320 -1.59 -6.60 6.36
C TYR A 320 -1.02 -6.66 7.78
N ALA A 321 -1.44 -5.78 8.69
CA ALA A 321 -0.89 -5.71 10.05
C ALA A 321 -0.98 -7.03 10.87
N PRO A 322 -2.08 -7.82 10.81
CA PRO A 322 -2.15 -9.14 11.45
C PRO A 322 -1.01 -10.10 11.07
N THR A 323 -0.44 -9.95 9.87
CA THR A 323 0.68 -10.79 9.39
C THR A 323 1.91 -10.71 10.31
N PHE A 324 2.15 -9.55 10.97
CA PHE A 324 3.26 -9.39 11.91
C PHE A 324 3.13 -10.20 13.20
N LEU A 325 1.92 -10.66 13.52
CA LEU A 325 1.65 -11.45 14.72
C LEU A 325 1.66 -12.97 14.45
N VAL A 326 1.70 -13.39 13.18
CA VAL A 326 1.70 -14.81 12.83
C VAL A 326 2.91 -15.50 13.42
N GLY A 327 2.67 -16.54 14.22
CA GLY A 327 3.70 -17.19 15.02
C GLY A 327 3.16 -17.73 16.34
N THR A 328 4.07 -18.26 17.17
CA THR A 328 3.73 -18.83 18.48
C THR A 328 4.18 -17.97 19.64
N TRP A 329 3.46 -18.05 20.76
CA TRP A 329 3.88 -17.53 22.06
C TRP A 329 3.48 -18.49 23.19
N GLN A 330 3.98 -18.21 24.40
CA GLN A 330 3.55 -18.89 25.61
C GLN A 330 2.80 -17.94 26.52
N ASP A 331 1.69 -18.39 27.08
CA ASP A 331 0.94 -17.63 28.08
C ASP A 331 1.54 -17.77 29.49
N ASN A 332 0.87 -17.17 30.48
CA ASN A 332 1.29 -17.26 31.89
C ASN A 332 1.23 -18.68 32.47
N GLN A 333 0.47 -19.58 31.85
CA GLN A 333 0.36 -20.99 32.23
C GLN A 333 1.38 -21.87 31.47
N LYS A 334 2.24 -21.25 30.63
CA LYS A 334 3.20 -21.88 29.72
C LYS A 334 2.53 -22.73 28.64
N GLU A 335 1.26 -22.48 28.35
CA GLU A 335 0.58 -23.10 27.24
C GLU A 335 1.01 -22.41 25.94
N ARG A 336 1.27 -23.22 24.92
CA ARG A 336 1.60 -22.72 23.58
C ARG A 336 0.33 -22.24 22.90
N HIS A 337 0.42 -21.06 22.32
CA HIS A 337 -0.57 -20.49 21.41
C HIS A 337 0.03 -20.30 20.03
N LEU A 338 -0.82 -20.29 19.01
CA LEU A 338 -0.47 -20.03 17.62
C LEU A 338 -1.44 -19.00 17.05
N PHE A 339 -0.93 -17.96 16.40
CA PHE A 339 -1.73 -17.01 15.63
C PHE A 339 -1.45 -17.23 14.13
N ILE A 340 -2.49 -17.33 13.31
CA ILE A 340 -2.40 -17.42 11.84
C ILE A 340 -3.41 -16.48 11.17
N VAL A 341 -3.18 -16.17 9.89
CA VAL A 341 -4.13 -15.40 9.07
C VAL A 341 -4.69 -16.30 7.97
N ASP A 342 -6.01 -16.32 7.82
CA ASP A 342 -6.70 -17.05 6.77
C ASP A 342 -7.95 -16.31 6.32
N GLY A 343 -8.03 -15.92 5.05
CA GLY A 343 -9.15 -15.15 4.53
C GLY A 343 -8.87 -14.56 3.16
N TYR A 344 -9.09 -13.26 3.02
CA TYR A 344 -8.84 -12.55 1.77
C TYR A 344 -8.52 -11.07 2.03
N ALA A 345 -7.89 -10.44 1.04
CA ALA A 345 -7.67 -9.00 1.00
C ALA A 345 -7.88 -8.45 -0.41
N ALA A 346 -7.80 -7.13 -0.56
CA ALA A 346 -7.60 -6.54 -1.87
C ALA A 346 -6.25 -7.00 -2.46
N SER A 347 -6.14 -7.10 -3.78
CA SER A 347 -4.96 -7.64 -4.47
C SER A 347 -3.65 -6.96 -4.05
N ALA A 348 -3.61 -5.63 -4.03
CA ALA A 348 -2.41 -4.87 -3.64
C ALA A 348 -1.98 -5.18 -2.19
N GLU A 349 -2.94 -5.18 -1.26
CA GLU A 349 -2.71 -5.47 0.16
C GLU A 349 -2.27 -6.93 0.36
N ALA A 350 -2.89 -7.88 -0.35
CA ALA A 350 -2.53 -9.30 -0.30
C ALA A 350 -1.10 -9.55 -0.79
N ILE A 351 -0.70 -8.95 -1.92
CA ILE A 351 0.66 -9.09 -2.45
C ILE A 351 1.66 -8.41 -1.52
N GLN A 352 1.32 -7.24 -0.98
CA GLN A 352 2.17 -6.52 -0.03
C GLN A 352 2.37 -7.33 1.26
N ALA A 353 1.31 -7.88 1.85
CA ALA A 353 1.39 -8.77 3.01
C ALA A 353 2.19 -10.05 2.69
N ALA A 354 1.94 -10.67 1.53
CA ALA A 354 2.68 -11.84 1.09
C ALA A 354 4.18 -11.57 0.97
N SER A 355 4.58 -10.36 0.59
CA SER A 355 5.99 -10.01 0.51
C SER A 355 6.72 -9.93 1.86
N LEU A 356 6.01 -10.02 3.00
CA LEU A 356 6.64 -10.14 4.32
C LEU A 356 7.18 -11.56 4.62
N TYR A 357 6.81 -12.57 3.83
CA TYR A 357 7.16 -13.97 4.12
C TYR A 357 8.67 -14.24 4.32
N PRO A 358 9.62 -13.65 3.55
CA PRO A 358 11.04 -13.83 3.82
C PRO A 358 11.51 -13.07 5.08
N ILE A 359 10.82 -12.00 5.47
CA ILE A 359 11.19 -11.19 6.64
C ILE A 359 10.78 -11.91 7.94
N LEU A 360 9.55 -12.42 7.98
CA LEU A 360 8.90 -12.93 9.18
C LEU A 360 8.97 -14.45 9.33
N ASP A 361 9.72 -15.13 8.45
CA ASP A 361 9.82 -16.59 8.39
C ASP A 361 8.45 -17.29 8.25
N LEU A 362 7.66 -16.79 7.30
CA LEU A 362 6.32 -17.27 7.01
C LEU A 362 6.30 -18.02 5.68
N ASP A 363 5.21 -18.75 5.45
CA ASP A 363 4.76 -19.20 4.15
C ASP A 363 3.41 -18.52 3.85
N VAL A 364 3.27 -17.95 2.66
CA VAL A 364 2.07 -17.23 2.23
C VAL A 364 1.62 -17.78 0.89
N SER A 365 0.41 -18.32 0.88
CA SER A 365 -0.24 -18.78 -0.34
C SER A 365 -1.41 -17.87 -0.70
N LEU A 366 -1.49 -17.48 -1.97
CA LEU A 366 -2.53 -16.60 -2.48
C LEU A 366 -3.38 -17.29 -3.55
N ALA A 367 -4.66 -16.93 -3.62
CA ALA A 367 -5.60 -17.36 -4.64
C ALA A 367 -6.27 -16.14 -5.29
N ILE A 368 -6.31 -16.08 -6.62
CA ILE A 368 -6.93 -14.96 -7.35
C ILE A 368 -8.45 -15.06 -7.31
N PHE A 369 -9.13 -13.96 -6.95
CA PHE A 369 -10.58 -13.80 -7.07
C PHE A 369 -10.94 -12.64 -8.00
N SER A 370 -12.19 -12.62 -8.48
CA SER A 370 -12.67 -11.53 -9.33
C SER A 370 -12.72 -10.20 -8.57
N SER A 371 -12.67 -9.08 -9.31
CA SER A 371 -12.83 -7.72 -8.74
C SER A 371 -14.18 -7.52 -8.02
N THR A 372 -15.20 -8.30 -8.38
CA THR A 372 -16.52 -8.22 -7.75
C THR A 372 -16.63 -9.03 -6.47
N PHE A 373 -15.88 -10.15 -6.40
CA PHE A 373 -15.91 -11.16 -5.36
C PHE A 373 -17.33 -11.42 -4.82
N LYS A 374 -18.24 -11.92 -5.65
CA LYS A 374 -19.66 -12.13 -5.26
C LYS A 374 -19.95 -13.54 -4.80
N LEU A 375 -19.16 -14.51 -5.26
CA LEU A 375 -19.35 -15.92 -4.94
C LEU A 375 -18.51 -16.33 -3.71
N SER A 376 -18.67 -17.56 -3.25
CA SER A 376 -17.80 -18.10 -2.22
C SER A 376 -16.38 -18.29 -2.75
N TYR A 377 -15.38 -18.23 -1.86
CA TYR A 377 -13.95 -18.25 -2.22
C TYR A 377 -13.56 -19.44 -3.12
N ASP A 378 -14.19 -20.61 -2.91
CA ASP A 378 -13.99 -21.83 -3.69
C ASP A 378 -14.54 -21.72 -5.12
N GLN A 379 -15.66 -21.01 -5.30
CA GLN A 379 -16.25 -20.76 -6.61
C GLN A 379 -15.49 -19.67 -7.38
N GLU A 380 -15.08 -18.60 -6.71
CA GLU A 380 -14.26 -17.53 -7.33
C GLU A 380 -12.92 -18.07 -7.83
N LEU A 381 -12.30 -18.98 -7.07
CA LEU A 381 -11.10 -19.67 -7.51
C LEU A 381 -11.36 -20.40 -8.84
N HIS A 382 -12.45 -21.16 -8.95
CA HIS A 382 -12.75 -21.87 -10.19
C HIS A 382 -13.03 -20.90 -11.35
N LEU A 383 -13.80 -19.84 -11.07
CA LEU A 383 -14.19 -18.82 -12.04
C LEU A 383 -12.97 -18.13 -12.67
N MET A 384 -11.99 -17.71 -11.86
CA MET A 384 -10.83 -16.97 -12.36
C MET A 384 -9.88 -17.82 -13.21
N HIS A 385 -10.10 -19.13 -13.29
CA HIS A 385 -9.33 -20.08 -14.10
C HIS A 385 -10.09 -20.58 -15.33
N LEU A 386 -11.28 -20.06 -15.62
CA LEU A 386 -11.96 -20.32 -16.88
C LEU A 386 -11.18 -19.69 -18.04
N ASP A 387 -11.23 -20.34 -19.21
CA ASP A 387 -10.69 -19.76 -20.44
C ASP A 387 -11.69 -18.74 -21.01
N PRO A 388 -11.36 -17.43 -21.00
CA PRO A 388 -12.26 -16.42 -21.50
C PRO A 388 -12.50 -16.56 -23.00
N ASP A 389 -11.68 -17.28 -23.76
CA ASP A 389 -11.85 -17.46 -25.21
C ASP A 389 -12.64 -18.73 -25.57
N ASP A 390 -13.04 -19.54 -24.57
CA ASP A 390 -13.85 -20.74 -24.79
C ASP A 390 -15.25 -20.38 -25.29
N ALA A 391 -15.71 -21.10 -26.32
CA ALA A 391 -17.06 -20.97 -26.86
C ALA A 391 -18.13 -21.35 -25.83
N ASP A 392 -17.79 -22.20 -24.86
CA ASP A 392 -18.68 -22.68 -23.79
C ASP A 392 -18.56 -21.86 -22.49
N PHE A 393 -17.76 -20.79 -22.46
CA PHE A 393 -17.51 -19.97 -21.28
C PHE A 393 -18.79 -19.52 -20.56
N SER A 394 -19.84 -19.15 -21.31
CA SER A 394 -21.11 -18.70 -20.75
C SER A 394 -21.82 -19.80 -19.95
N ASN A 395 -21.79 -21.04 -20.44
CA ASN A 395 -22.41 -22.18 -19.78
C ASN A 395 -21.58 -22.59 -18.56
N GLN A 396 -20.25 -22.66 -18.71
CA GLN A 396 -19.33 -22.94 -17.60
C GLN A 396 -19.52 -21.93 -16.45
N LEU A 397 -19.62 -20.64 -16.77
CA LEU A 397 -19.87 -19.60 -15.77
C LEU A 397 -21.25 -19.75 -15.12
N SER A 398 -22.29 -20.05 -15.90
CA SER A 398 -23.65 -20.27 -15.38
C SER A 398 -23.72 -21.48 -14.44
N ASP A 399 -22.97 -22.54 -14.73
CA ASP A 399 -22.85 -23.73 -13.88
C ASP A 399 -22.20 -23.39 -12.53
N ILE A 400 -21.15 -22.57 -12.51
CA ILE A 400 -20.52 -22.08 -11.27
C ILE A 400 -21.52 -21.27 -10.43
N PHE A 401 -22.30 -20.42 -11.09
CA PHE A 401 -23.35 -19.62 -10.44
C PHE A 401 -24.57 -20.44 -10.02
N GLY A 402 -24.73 -21.65 -10.54
CA GLY A 402 -25.92 -22.49 -10.36
C GLY A 402 -27.19 -21.90 -10.98
N LYS A 403 -27.05 -20.97 -11.94
CA LYS A 403 -28.16 -20.32 -12.66
C LYS A 403 -27.69 -19.75 -13.99
N GLU A 404 -28.62 -19.61 -14.91
CA GLU A 404 -28.39 -18.89 -16.17
C GLU A 404 -28.08 -17.40 -15.89
N LEU A 405 -27.09 -16.87 -16.60
CA LEU A 405 -26.61 -15.50 -16.48
C LEU A 405 -26.94 -14.69 -17.74
N ASP A 406 -27.22 -13.41 -17.54
CA ASP A 406 -27.38 -12.46 -18.64
C ASP A 406 -26.03 -12.15 -19.32
N GLU A 407 -26.09 -11.74 -20.60
CA GLU A 407 -24.91 -11.46 -21.42
C GLU A 407 -23.99 -10.40 -20.80
N GLU A 408 -24.54 -9.38 -20.14
CA GLU A 408 -23.77 -8.31 -19.48
C GLU A 408 -22.95 -8.88 -18.31
N THR A 409 -23.55 -9.73 -17.49
CA THR A 409 -22.86 -10.42 -16.40
C THR A 409 -21.77 -11.35 -16.92
N VAL A 410 -22.04 -12.11 -17.98
CA VAL A 410 -21.03 -12.99 -18.62
C VAL A 410 -19.86 -12.17 -19.14
N GLN A 411 -20.13 -11.09 -19.86
CA GLN A 411 -19.09 -10.20 -20.40
C GLN A 411 -18.26 -9.57 -19.28
N ARG A 412 -18.89 -9.09 -18.20
CA ARG A 412 -18.18 -8.53 -17.05
C ARG A 412 -17.17 -9.50 -16.42
N TYR A 413 -17.52 -10.78 -16.29
CA TYR A 413 -16.58 -11.78 -15.74
C TYR A 413 -15.49 -12.17 -16.75
N ARG A 414 -15.80 -12.18 -18.04
CA ARG A 414 -14.79 -12.33 -19.11
C ARG A 414 -13.77 -11.20 -19.04
N ASP A 415 -14.24 -9.95 -18.91
CA ASP A 415 -13.39 -8.77 -18.81
C ASP A 415 -12.50 -8.81 -17.56
N ASN A 416 -13.01 -9.29 -16.41
CA ASN A 416 -12.20 -9.48 -15.20
C ASN A 416 -10.99 -10.40 -15.43
N ILE A 417 -11.19 -11.54 -16.11
CA ILE A 417 -10.12 -12.50 -16.41
C ILE A 417 -9.12 -11.88 -17.40
N LEU A 418 -9.61 -11.20 -18.44
CA LEU A 418 -8.78 -10.51 -19.42
C LEU A 418 -7.98 -9.36 -18.80
N GLN A 419 -8.56 -8.61 -17.87
CA GLN A 419 -7.88 -7.55 -17.13
C GLN A 419 -6.75 -8.11 -16.27
N ALA A 420 -7.01 -9.19 -15.51
CA ALA A 420 -5.98 -9.88 -14.73
C ALA A 420 -4.84 -10.39 -15.63
N LYS A 421 -5.17 -11.05 -16.74
CA LYS A 421 -4.22 -11.52 -17.75
C LYS A 421 -3.39 -10.36 -18.33
N GLY A 422 -4.05 -9.27 -18.69
CA GLY A 422 -3.43 -8.07 -19.28
C GLY A 422 -2.53 -7.29 -18.30
N ALA A 423 -2.78 -7.41 -17.00
CA ALA A 423 -1.93 -6.84 -15.95
C ALA A 423 -0.73 -7.72 -15.56
N GLY A 424 -0.61 -8.92 -16.14
CA GLY A 424 0.46 -9.86 -15.83
C GLY A 424 0.20 -10.72 -14.59
N ILE A 425 -1.04 -10.80 -14.12
CA ILE A 425 -1.41 -11.67 -12.99
C ILE A 425 -1.26 -13.15 -13.44
N PRO A 426 -0.57 -14.01 -12.66
CA PRO A 426 -0.21 -15.36 -13.09
C PRO A 426 -1.36 -16.37 -12.97
N LEU A 427 -2.39 -16.23 -13.81
CA LEU A 427 -3.60 -17.07 -13.84
C LEU A 427 -3.37 -18.54 -14.25
N GLN A 428 -2.19 -18.88 -14.76
CA GLN A 428 -1.82 -20.25 -15.08
C GLN A 428 -1.59 -21.13 -13.83
N LYS A 429 -1.54 -20.52 -12.65
CA LYS A 429 -1.37 -21.21 -11.36
C LYS A 429 -2.60 -20.99 -10.49
N GLN A 430 -3.14 -22.08 -9.96
CA GLN A 430 -4.22 -22.03 -8.97
C GLN A 430 -3.82 -21.30 -7.69
N ILE A 431 -2.57 -21.51 -7.26
CA ILE A 431 -1.99 -20.89 -6.07
C ILE A 431 -0.72 -20.16 -6.49
N ILE A 432 -0.58 -18.94 -6.00
CA ILE A 432 0.56 -18.06 -6.29
C ILE A 432 1.26 -17.69 -4.99
N SER A 433 2.53 -17.28 -5.09
CA SER A 433 3.30 -16.68 -4.00
C SER A 433 3.81 -15.29 -4.38
N ALA A 434 4.43 -14.57 -3.45
CA ALA A 434 5.06 -13.30 -3.75
C ALA A 434 6.15 -13.42 -4.84
N ASP A 435 6.80 -14.58 -4.95
CA ASP A 435 7.86 -14.83 -5.94
C ASP A 435 7.34 -14.74 -7.38
N ASP A 436 6.05 -15.01 -7.60
CA ASP A 436 5.44 -14.99 -8.93
C ASP A 436 5.33 -13.58 -9.52
N PHE A 437 5.45 -12.54 -8.67
CA PHE A 437 5.48 -11.15 -9.10
C PHE A 437 6.90 -10.61 -9.28
N LEU A 438 7.94 -11.39 -8.97
CA LEU A 438 9.33 -10.93 -8.90
C LEU A 438 10.22 -11.68 -9.91
N PRO A 439 10.63 -11.01 -11.01
CA PRO A 439 11.15 -11.71 -12.18
C PRO A 439 12.49 -12.44 -11.96
N GLU A 440 13.35 -11.96 -11.06
CA GLU A 440 14.66 -12.59 -10.82
C GLU A 440 14.60 -13.79 -9.86
N LYS A 441 13.42 -14.13 -9.30
CA LYS A 441 13.14 -15.15 -8.26
C LYS A 441 13.91 -15.00 -6.95
N LYS A 442 15.16 -14.53 -6.98
CA LYS A 442 15.90 -14.03 -5.84
C LYS A 442 15.65 -12.53 -5.77
N TRP A 443 15.07 -12.10 -4.65
CA TRP A 443 14.70 -10.72 -4.42
C TRP A 443 14.87 -10.40 -2.95
N ASN A 444 15.08 -9.12 -2.66
CA ASN A 444 15.11 -8.58 -1.32
C ASN A 444 14.02 -7.53 -1.17
N VAL A 445 13.49 -7.43 0.04
CA VAL A 445 12.48 -6.43 0.39
C VAL A 445 12.83 -5.77 1.71
N MET A 446 12.52 -4.49 1.75
CA MET A 446 12.55 -3.67 2.95
C MET A 446 11.12 -3.19 3.20
N ALA A 447 10.51 -3.71 4.26
CA ALA A 447 9.17 -3.32 4.70
C ALA A 447 9.26 -2.20 5.72
N ILE A 448 8.54 -1.10 5.50
CA ILE A 448 8.55 0.07 6.36
C ILE A 448 7.12 0.43 6.73
N SER A 449 6.87 0.60 8.03
CA SER A 449 5.57 1.01 8.55
C SER A 449 5.71 2.26 9.42
N GLY A 450 4.82 3.24 9.24
CA GLY A 450 4.71 4.42 10.10
C GLY A 450 3.38 4.44 10.83
N PHE A 451 3.40 4.63 12.15
CA PHE A 451 2.21 4.38 12.99
C PHE A 451 1.48 5.69 13.31
N MET A 452 0.26 5.84 12.79
CA MET A 452 -0.59 7.02 13.07
C MET A 452 -1.27 6.87 14.42
N LEU A 453 -1.70 5.65 14.74
CA LEU A 453 -2.29 5.21 16.00
C LEU A 453 -1.57 3.95 16.48
N PRO A 454 -1.76 3.55 17.75
CA PRO A 454 -1.25 2.27 18.21
C PRO A 454 -1.72 1.13 17.31
N ASP A 455 -0.79 0.28 16.89
CA ASP A 455 -1.09 -0.90 16.10
C ASP A 455 -1.21 -2.12 17.02
N PRO A 456 -2.37 -2.80 17.06
CA PRO A 456 -2.60 -3.86 18.01
C PRO A 456 -1.81 -5.13 17.69
N TYR A 457 -1.36 -5.33 16.45
CA TYR A 457 -0.67 -6.55 16.02
C TYR A 457 0.84 -6.51 16.25
N THR A 458 1.44 -5.32 16.16
CA THR A 458 2.86 -5.11 16.48
C THR A 458 3.08 -4.60 17.91
N GLY A 459 2.05 -4.02 18.55
CA GLY A 459 2.16 -3.36 19.87
C GLY A 459 2.85 -2.00 19.82
N ILE A 460 3.22 -1.51 18.63
CA ILE A 460 3.92 -0.24 18.46
C ILE A 460 2.93 0.92 18.65
N SER A 461 3.35 1.96 19.36
CA SER A 461 2.53 3.14 19.58
C SER A 461 2.46 4.05 18.36
N GLY A 462 1.33 4.73 18.18
CA GLY A 462 1.19 5.77 17.17
C GLY A 462 1.75 7.13 17.59
N VAL A 463 1.39 8.16 16.82
CA VAL A 463 1.78 9.55 17.06
C VAL A 463 1.26 10.04 18.43
N LYS A 464 2.15 10.67 19.22
CA LYS A 464 1.81 11.26 20.52
C LYS A 464 2.31 12.69 20.59
N GLN A 465 1.48 13.62 21.05
CA GLN A 465 1.92 14.98 21.33
C GLN A 465 2.71 15.01 22.65
N ILE A 466 3.92 15.58 22.64
CA ILE A 466 4.80 15.68 23.82
C ILE A 466 4.80 17.11 24.38
N SER A 467 4.74 18.11 23.50
CA SER A 467 4.54 19.53 23.80
C SER A 467 3.65 20.17 22.72
N ASP A 468 3.33 21.46 22.87
CA ASP A 468 2.44 22.19 21.96
C ASP A 468 2.81 22.01 20.47
N ASP A 469 4.11 22.01 20.15
CA ASP A 469 4.65 21.92 18.79
C ASP A 469 5.44 20.64 18.50
N THR A 470 5.64 19.73 19.47
CA THR A 470 6.52 18.58 19.34
C THR A 470 5.79 17.25 19.53
N TYR A 471 6.04 16.31 18.62
CA TYR A 471 5.34 15.03 18.52
C TYR A 471 6.33 13.87 18.49
N GLU A 472 5.99 12.80 19.21
CA GLU A 472 6.63 11.49 19.09
C GLU A 472 5.99 10.71 17.93
N VAL A 473 6.82 10.08 17.10
CA VAL A 473 6.35 9.25 15.99
C VAL A 473 7.23 8.02 15.85
N ALA A 474 6.63 6.85 15.71
CA ALA A 474 7.34 5.59 15.51
C ALA A 474 7.28 5.17 14.04
N ALA A 475 8.39 4.62 13.54
CA ALA A 475 8.45 3.90 12.28
C ALA A 475 9.27 2.62 12.43
N ARG A 476 8.76 1.51 11.90
CA ARG A 476 9.44 0.20 11.87
C ARG A 476 10.02 -0.03 10.49
N LEU A 477 11.25 -0.51 10.42
CA LEU A 477 11.91 -0.98 9.20
C LEU A 477 12.33 -2.43 9.42
N SER A 478 11.78 -3.33 8.61
CA SER A 478 12.05 -4.76 8.68
C SER A 478 12.61 -5.28 7.36
N THR A 479 13.61 -6.14 7.46
CA THR A 479 14.29 -6.81 6.33
C THR A 479 14.57 -8.25 6.73
N LEU A 480 15.02 -9.10 5.80
CA LEU A 480 15.52 -10.44 6.13
C LEU A 480 16.63 -10.42 7.21
N ARG A 481 17.49 -9.38 7.22
CA ARG A 481 18.67 -9.30 8.09
C ARG A 481 18.39 -8.74 9.48
N GLY A 482 17.29 -8.01 9.66
CA GLY A 482 17.00 -7.38 10.94
C GLY A 482 15.74 -6.52 10.91
N ASP A 483 15.38 -6.01 12.07
CA ASP A 483 14.16 -5.25 12.31
C ASP A 483 14.41 -4.14 13.34
N LYS A 484 14.20 -2.89 12.92
CA LYS A 484 14.49 -1.67 13.66
C LYS A 484 13.20 -0.90 13.91
N LEU A 485 12.92 -0.57 15.17
CA LEU A 485 11.93 0.42 15.56
C LEU A 485 12.65 1.75 15.80
N THR A 486 12.33 2.76 15.01
CA THR A 486 12.85 4.12 15.20
C THR A 486 11.77 5.03 15.75
N THR A 487 12.06 5.71 16.85
CA THR A 487 11.18 6.69 17.47
C THR A 487 11.78 8.08 17.31
N PHE A 488 11.03 8.98 16.70
CA PHE A 488 11.43 10.37 16.44
C PHE A 488 10.67 11.33 17.35
N LYS A 489 11.34 12.40 17.78
CA LYS A 489 10.68 13.60 18.32
C LYS A 489 10.81 14.71 17.30
N LEU A 490 9.70 15.06 16.66
CA LEU A 490 9.62 16.01 15.56
C LEU A 490 8.87 17.25 16.02
N ARG A 491 9.51 18.42 15.91
CA ARG A 491 8.93 19.72 16.21
C ARG A 491 8.46 20.40 14.93
N LEU A 492 7.22 20.88 14.92
CA LEU A 492 6.70 21.75 13.87
C LEU A 492 7.38 23.12 13.98
N LEU A 493 7.94 23.63 12.87
CA LEU A 493 8.56 24.96 12.86
C LEU A 493 7.56 26.09 12.62
N GLU A 494 6.39 25.76 12.07
CA GLU A 494 5.32 26.71 11.76
C GLU A 494 4.11 26.49 12.68
N THR A 495 3.17 27.43 12.67
CA THR A 495 1.89 27.26 13.38
C THR A 495 1.11 26.04 12.88
N PRO A 496 0.15 25.49 13.64
CA PRO A 496 -0.70 24.38 13.18
C PRO A 496 -1.42 24.69 11.85
N GLU A 497 -1.89 25.92 11.67
CA GLU A 497 -2.57 26.38 10.46
C GLU A 497 -1.64 26.40 9.24
N GLU A 498 -0.43 26.92 9.40
CA GLU A 498 0.59 26.95 8.33
C GLU A 498 1.13 25.54 8.03
N SER A 499 1.35 24.73 9.07
CA SER A 499 1.74 23.33 8.94
C SER A 499 0.70 22.53 8.16
N ARG A 500 -0.60 22.74 8.43
CA ARG A 500 -1.67 22.15 7.64
C ARG A 500 -1.54 22.48 6.16
N LEU A 501 -1.17 23.71 5.80
CA LEU A 501 -0.96 24.10 4.41
C LEU A 501 0.29 23.44 3.80
N ILE A 502 1.34 23.21 4.57
CA ILE A 502 2.57 22.53 4.14
C ILE A 502 2.31 21.08 3.75
N PHE A 503 1.46 20.39 4.52
CA PHE A 503 1.02 19.00 4.33
C PHE A 503 -0.15 18.84 3.35
N ASN A 504 -0.67 19.93 2.76
CA ASN A 504 -1.75 19.87 1.78
C ASN A 504 -1.27 20.13 0.33
N PRO A 505 -1.85 19.44 -0.67
CA PRO A 505 -1.61 19.73 -2.09
C PRO A 505 -2.00 21.17 -2.46
N LEU A 506 -1.21 21.80 -3.34
CA LEU A 506 -1.31 23.20 -3.71
C LEU A 506 -2.59 23.54 -4.50
N LEU A 507 -2.96 22.73 -5.50
CA LEU A 507 -4.20 22.92 -6.26
C LEU A 507 -5.42 22.71 -5.37
N ASN A 508 -5.39 21.71 -4.49
CA ASN A 508 -6.48 21.47 -3.54
C ASN A 508 -6.69 22.67 -2.62
N ARG A 509 -5.61 23.30 -2.15
CA ARG A 509 -5.69 24.53 -1.35
C ARG A 509 -6.35 25.68 -2.12
N PHE A 510 -5.99 25.87 -3.39
CA PHE A 510 -6.58 26.93 -4.23
C PHE A 510 -8.04 26.68 -4.56
N MET A 511 -8.42 25.45 -4.89
CA MET A 511 -9.83 25.10 -5.12
C MET A 511 -10.68 25.28 -3.85
N ARG A 512 -10.07 25.08 -2.67
CA ARG A 512 -10.71 25.36 -1.35
C ARG A 512 -10.67 26.83 -0.93
N GLY A 513 -10.28 27.74 -1.82
CA GLY A 513 -10.40 29.19 -1.61
C GLY A 513 -9.13 29.93 -1.19
N GLU A 514 -7.97 29.27 -1.10
CA GLU A 514 -6.71 30.01 -0.92
C GLU A 514 -6.44 30.90 -2.14
N ASN A 515 -6.17 32.19 -1.88
CA ASN A 515 -5.91 33.16 -2.93
C ASN A 515 -4.53 32.93 -3.59
N TYR A 516 -4.53 32.25 -4.73
CA TYR A 516 -3.33 31.96 -5.51
C TYR A 516 -2.69 33.20 -6.17
N ARG A 517 -3.39 34.34 -6.21
CA ARG A 517 -2.93 35.56 -6.89
C ARG A 517 -2.09 36.48 -6.00
N GLU A 518 -2.32 36.44 -4.69
CA GLU A 518 -1.64 37.30 -3.72
C GLU A 518 -0.45 36.62 -3.04
N ARG A 519 -0.34 35.29 -3.16
CA ARG A 519 0.79 34.53 -2.60
C ARG A 519 2.07 34.69 -3.45
N PRO A 520 3.26 34.67 -2.82
CA PRO A 520 4.52 34.56 -3.56
C PRO A 520 4.60 33.26 -4.35
N VAL A 521 4.73 33.34 -5.68
CA VAL A 521 4.89 32.18 -6.55
C VAL A 521 6.35 31.73 -6.63
N ARG A 522 6.59 30.44 -6.44
CA ARG A 522 7.92 29.83 -6.51
C ARG A 522 8.04 28.98 -7.78
N ILE A 523 9.26 28.82 -8.32
CA ILE A 523 9.54 27.91 -9.46
C ILE A 523 9.04 26.49 -9.16
N SER A 524 9.17 26.05 -7.91
CA SER A 524 8.69 24.74 -7.44
C SER A 524 7.18 24.55 -7.62
N ASP A 525 6.39 25.62 -7.65
CA ASP A 525 4.94 25.53 -7.82
C ASP A 525 4.57 24.93 -9.17
N SER A 526 5.33 25.23 -10.22
CA SER A 526 5.12 24.59 -11.52
C SER A 526 5.32 23.08 -11.46
N GLY A 527 6.31 22.60 -10.72
CA GLY A 527 6.55 21.17 -10.53
C GLY A 527 5.45 20.51 -9.68
N ARG A 528 5.03 21.19 -8.61
CA ARG A 528 3.95 20.72 -7.72
C ARG A 528 2.62 20.64 -8.45
N ILE A 529 2.24 21.70 -9.16
CA ILE A 529 1.02 21.73 -9.99
C ILE A 529 1.08 20.66 -11.07
N ARG A 530 2.23 20.48 -11.75
CA ARG A 530 2.39 19.38 -12.71
C ARG A 530 2.14 18.02 -12.05
N ASN A 531 2.75 17.76 -10.89
CA ASN A 531 2.57 16.51 -10.16
C ASN A 531 1.12 16.30 -9.71
N GLU A 532 0.46 17.36 -9.24
CA GLU A 532 -0.93 17.33 -8.83
C GLU A 532 -1.91 17.20 -10.01
N LEU A 533 -1.56 17.63 -11.23
CA LEU A 533 -2.36 17.36 -12.43
C LEU A 533 -2.18 15.92 -12.91
N HIS A 534 -0.94 15.42 -12.93
CA HIS A 534 -0.67 13.99 -13.16
C HIS A 534 -1.39 13.10 -12.16
N THR A 535 -1.61 13.64 -10.98
CA THR A 535 -2.53 13.11 -10.00
C THR A 535 -3.96 13.32 -10.52
N LEU A 536 -4.59 14.44 -10.20
CA LEU A 536 -6.03 14.65 -10.22
C LEU A 536 -6.70 14.46 -11.58
N CYS A 537 -5.92 14.42 -12.67
CA CYS A 537 -6.43 14.44 -14.03
C CYS A 537 -5.78 13.37 -14.92
N SER A 538 -5.20 12.30 -14.37
CA SER A 538 -4.43 11.28 -15.12
C SER A 538 -5.09 10.83 -16.43
N GLU A 539 -6.39 10.56 -16.43
CA GLU A 539 -7.17 10.12 -17.61
C GLU A 539 -7.46 11.24 -18.62
N ALA A 540 -7.41 12.48 -18.16
CA ALA A 540 -7.58 13.69 -18.95
C ALA A 540 -6.26 14.23 -19.51
N LEU A 541 -5.13 13.58 -19.20
CA LEU A 541 -3.81 13.99 -19.68
C LEU A 541 -3.42 13.27 -20.95
N GLU A 542 -3.00 14.05 -21.95
CA GLU A 542 -2.37 13.53 -23.16
C GLU A 542 -0.90 13.92 -23.21
N HIS A 543 -0.06 12.91 -23.44
CA HIS A 543 1.40 13.00 -23.56
C HIS A 543 1.84 12.91 -25.03
N SER A 544 1.45 13.87 -25.86
CA SER A 544 1.82 13.88 -27.29
C SER A 544 3.29 14.26 -27.54
N ASP A 545 3.95 14.88 -26.56
CA ASP A 545 5.34 15.35 -26.61
C ASP A 545 5.98 15.10 -25.22
N PRO A 546 7.21 14.56 -25.12
CA PRO A 546 7.89 14.37 -23.85
C PRO A 546 7.98 15.62 -22.95
N TYR A 547 7.82 16.82 -23.53
CA TYR A 547 7.93 18.10 -22.85
C TYR A 547 6.62 18.88 -22.76
N LYS A 548 5.54 18.38 -23.35
CA LYS A 548 4.22 19.01 -23.27
C LYS A 548 3.15 18.01 -22.84
N LEU A 549 2.26 18.51 -22.00
CA LEU A 549 1.11 17.82 -21.46
C LEU A 549 -0.11 18.63 -21.83
N LYS A 550 -1.08 17.98 -22.47
CA LYS A 550 -2.39 18.56 -22.75
C LYS A 550 -3.38 18.06 -21.71
N LEU A 551 -4.08 18.98 -21.06
CA LEU A 551 -5.16 18.67 -20.13
C LEU A 551 -6.50 18.91 -20.84
N HIS A 552 -7.26 17.83 -21.03
CA HIS A 552 -8.58 17.83 -21.64
C HIS A 552 -9.66 17.96 -20.57
N PHE A 553 -10.22 19.14 -20.37
CA PHE A 553 -11.18 19.36 -19.27
C PHE A 553 -12.47 18.54 -19.42
N ASP A 554 -12.88 18.26 -20.67
CA ASP A 554 -14.04 17.44 -20.99
C ASP A 554 -13.87 15.96 -20.58
N LYS A 555 -12.62 15.52 -20.40
CA LYS A 555 -12.27 14.17 -19.93
C LYS A 555 -12.06 14.10 -18.42
N ILE A 556 -12.17 15.21 -17.67
CA ILE A 556 -12.04 15.17 -16.21
C ILE A 556 -13.36 14.63 -15.61
N PRO A 557 -13.33 13.49 -14.90
CA PRO A 557 -14.53 12.94 -14.27
C PRO A 557 -15.11 13.88 -13.20
N LYS A 558 -16.44 13.97 -13.13
CA LYS A 558 -17.15 14.98 -12.33
C LYS A 558 -17.17 14.69 -10.83
N ASP A 559 -16.99 13.45 -10.44
CA ASP A 559 -16.89 13.02 -9.04
C ASP A 559 -15.44 13.03 -8.53
N ILE A 560 -14.45 13.15 -9.43
CA ILE A 560 -13.04 13.47 -9.07
C ILE A 560 -12.90 14.97 -8.79
N ILE A 561 -13.28 15.81 -9.76
CA ILE A 561 -13.30 17.26 -9.60
C ILE A 561 -14.70 17.74 -9.96
N SER A 562 -15.39 18.36 -8.99
CA SER A 562 -16.75 18.86 -9.20
C SER A 562 -16.79 19.86 -10.38
N PRO A 563 -17.89 19.99 -11.12
CA PRO A 563 -17.97 20.96 -12.22
C PRO A 563 -17.62 22.41 -11.81
N GLU A 564 -17.94 22.77 -10.57
CA GLU A 564 -17.56 24.06 -9.97
C GLU A 564 -16.05 24.15 -9.75
N ASP A 565 -15.45 23.10 -9.16
CA ASP A 565 -14.01 23.03 -8.95
C ASP A 565 -13.22 22.92 -10.25
N GLN A 566 -13.76 22.29 -11.30
CA GLN A 566 -13.14 22.24 -12.63
C GLN A 566 -13.08 23.65 -13.25
N THR A 567 -14.13 24.44 -13.06
CA THR A 567 -14.16 25.84 -13.48
C THR A 567 -13.11 26.66 -12.72
N THR A 568 -12.97 26.41 -11.42
CA THR A 568 -11.95 27.04 -10.58
C THR A 568 -10.55 26.62 -10.97
N LEU A 569 -10.32 25.33 -11.20
CA LEU A 569 -9.08 24.74 -11.68
C LEU A 569 -8.63 25.39 -13.00
N ARG A 570 -9.54 25.50 -13.98
CA ARG A 570 -9.24 26.17 -15.26
C ARG A 570 -8.76 27.59 -15.03
N LYS A 571 -9.45 28.39 -14.21
CA LYS A 571 -9.04 29.77 -13.87
C LYS A 571 -7.68 29.84 -13.20
N ILE A 572 -7.39 28.91 -12.29
CA ILE A 572 -6.08 28.81 -11.62
C ILE A 572 -4.98 28.55 -12.66
N LEU A 573 -5.15 27.53 -13.51
CA LEU A 573 -4.14 27.12 -14.49
C LEU A 573 -3.93 28.20 -15.57
N GLU A 574 -5.00 28.85 -16.04
CA GLU A 574 -4.92 29.97 -16.97
C GLU A 574 -4.11 31.12 -16.38
N TRP A 575 -4.37 31.50 -15.12
CA TRP A 575 -3.62 32.55 -14.44
C TRP A 575 -2.13 32.22 -14.33
N TYR A 576 -1.78 30.98 -13.96
CA TYR A 576 -0.38 30.54 -13.88
C TYR A 576 0.31 30.56 -15.25
N LYS A 577 -0.39 30.17 -16.31
CA LYS A 577 0.13 30.23 -17.69
C LYS A 577 0.34 31.66 -18.16
N GLU A 578 -0.56 32.58 -17.84
CA GLU A 578 -0.47 33.98 -18.22
C GLU A 578 0.65 34.71 -17.46
N ASN A 579 0.73 34.52 -16.14
CA ASN A 579 1.66 35.26 -15.28
C ASN A 579 3.05 34.61 -15.19
N HIS A 580 3.16 33.29 -15.45
CA HIS A 580 4.42 32.54 -15.41
C HIS A 580 4.63 31.65 -16.66
N PRO A 581 4.58 32.22 -17.89
CA PRO A 581 4.53 31.45 -19.13
C PRO A 581 5.74 30.54 -19.35
N ILE A 582 6.92 30.95 -18.88
CA ILE A 582 8.15 30.15 -19.02
C ILE A 582 8.07 28.87 -18.17
N TRP A 583 7.53 28.97 -16.96
CA TRP A 583 7.45 27.83 -16.03
C TRP A 583 6.35 26.86 -16.45
N PHE A 584 5.24 27.37 -17.00
CA PHE A 584 4.09 26.56 -17.43
C PHE A 584 4.07 26.26 -18.93
N LYS A 585 5.19 26.45 -19.65
CA LYS A 585 5.29 26.14 -21.10
C LYS A 585 4.99 24.69 -21.47
N TRP A 586 5.06 23.79 -20.49
CA TRP A 586 4.77 22.37 -20.63
C TRP A 586 3.27 22.09 -20.62
N LEU A 587 2.41 23.02 -20.19
CA LEU A 587 0.97 22.80 -20.02
C LEU A 587 0.18 23.42 -21.16
N GLU A 588 -0.62 22.61 -21.85
CA GLU A 588 -1.64 23.02 -22.80
C GLU A 588 -3.02 22.70 -22.21
N LEU A 589 -3.97 23.64 -22.30
CA LEU A 589 -5.32 23.46 -21.78
C LEU A 589 -6.24 23.31 -23.00
N VAL A 590 -6.97 22.20 -23.05
CA VAL A 590 -7.93 21.88 -24.11
C VAL A 590 -9.33 21.96 -23.51
#